data_AF-A0A0U3L2Y1-F1
#
_entry.id   AF-A0A0U3L2Y1-F1
#
_cell.length_a   1.000
_cell.length_b   1.000
_cell.length_c   1.000
_cell.angle_alpha   90.00
_cell.angle_beta   90.00
_cell.angle_gamma   90.00
#
_symmetry.space_group_name_H-M   'P 1'
#
loop_
_entity.id
_entity.type
_entity.pdbx_description
1 polymer ?
#
loop_
_entity_poly.entity_id
_entity_poly.type
_entity_poly.pdbx_seq_one_letter_code
_entity_poly.pdbx_strand_id
1 'polypeptide(L)'
;MTRELVPDLLEGEQAFGLLERLRTLVARHLGLLLDPSQDDRLRDTLRRLAGPETPAAWLTRMERFTSQADQDALAAALTVGETYFFRHAEQLDALRTVVLPRWVKRHPAPRRLRALCAGCASGEEAYTLAMTLMRSVLGPGGVDWDITAFDVNPAALRHAERAHYNAWSLRATPQAWRDLWFRKDESGWTPLPSLRRRVQFHQRQIAMPDPAFWSSGRFDVIFCRNMLMYLDGPSLQQAVRHLATVLAPGGTLFLGHAETLHSLTDQLVLQQGGGCFFYQRREDVEKGPTSWPFPVEAADTRPVNPEPPDSLFGALASVPTTVWPTLDTDTQPPSPSRSSSDATHQLDKALRLVETGQLDEGLRACTRLMTDPAASQLHADALYIQALALEERGELPAAEWHHQRAAAKDADFAMPHLRLGLLARRRGEPVAARRELRRALELLDSESLDRLRRFGGGFEREALRQLCTHDLGDLR
;
A
#
# COMPACT_ATOMS: atom_id res chain seq x y z
N MET A 1 33.45 22.69 46.49
CA MET A 1 33.08 23.26 45.18
C MET A 1 31.80 22.61 44.73
N THR A 2 30.70 23.27 45.08
CA THR A 2 29.32 22.92 44.79
C THR A 2 29.09 22.85 43.28
N ARG A 3 28.65 21.70 42.79
CA ARG A 3 28.03 21.55 41.47
C ARG A 3 26.77 22.41 41.46
N GLU A 4 26.84 23.57 40.82
CA GLU A 4 25.62 24.29 40.43
C GLU A 4 24.86 23.42 39.44
N LEU A 5 23.74 22.88 39.90
CA LEU A 5 22.65 22.40 39.05
C LEU A 5 22.16 23.60 38.24
N VAL A 6 22.49 23.65 36.95
CA VAL A 6 21.89 24.60 36.01
C VAL A 6 20.39 24.37 36.03
N PRO A 7 19.54 25.38 36.30
CA PRO A 7 18.11 25.21 36.35
C PRO A 7 17.56 24.78 34.98
N ASP A 8 16.88 23.65 35.00
CA ASP A 8 16.10 23.07 33.91
C ASP A 8 14.84 23.92 33.70
N LEU A 9 14.87 24.92 32.82
CA LEU A 9 13.67 25.68 32.44
C LEU A 9 13.69 25.95 30.93
N LEU A 10 13.42 24.90 30.14
CA LEU A 10 12.82 25.07 28.82
C LEU A 10 11.31 25.33 29.01
N GLU A 11 10.93 26.43 29.65
CA GLU A 11 9.51 26.83 29.79
C GLU A 11 9.24 28.15 29.06
N GLY A 12 8.10 28.24 28.37
CA GLY A 12 7.65 29.45 27.67
C GLY A 12 8.21 29.65 26.25
N GLU A 13 8.12 30.89 25.74
CA GLU A 13 8.46 31.28 24.36
C GLU A 13 9.91 30.96 23.93
N GLN A 14 10.85 30.93 24.88
CA GLN A 14 12.25 30.57 24.58
C GLN A 14 12.39 29.10 24.17
N ALA A 15 11.62 28.18 24.78
CA ALA A 15 11.62 26.78 24.40
C ALA A 15 11.03 26.58 23.00
N PHE A 16 9.94 27.30 22.69
CA PHE A 16 9.33 27.29 21.37
C PHE A 16 10.32 27.73 20.28
N GLY A 17 11.04 28.83 20.50
CA GLY A 17 12.06 29.33 19.56
C GLY A 17 13.22 28.35 19.31
N LEU A 18 13.63 27.59 20.32
CA LEU A 18 14.69 26.57 20.16
C LEU A 18 14.21 25.36 19.34
N LEU A 19 12.97 24.93 19.54
CA LEU A 19 12.41 23.81 18.78
C LEU A 19 12.23 24.19 17.30
N GLU A 20 11.79 25.41 16.99
CA GLU A 20 11.68 25.87 15.59
C GLU A 20 13.03 25.91 14.88
N ARG A 21 14.09 26.34 15.58
CA ARG A 21 15.47 26.26 15.07
C ARG A 21 15.89 24.82 14.80
N LEU A 22 15.56 23.89 15.69
CA LEU A 22 15.83 22.46 15.48
C LEU A 22 15.06 21.92 14.27
N ARG A 23 13.76 22.23 14.14
CA ARG A 23 12.95 21.82 12.98
C ARG A 23 13.55 22.34 11.68
N THR A 24 14.02 23.58 11.66
CA THR A 24 14.70 24.17 10.49
C THR A 24 15.97 23.40 10.12
N LEU A 25 16.79 23.02 11.11
CA LEU A 25 18.00 22.22 10.87
C LEU A 25 17.64 20.80 10.36
N VAL A 26 16.62 20.19 10.93
CA VAL A 26 16.15 18.86 10.52
C VAL A 26 15.60 18.87 9.10
N ALA A 27 14.77 19.85 8.74
CA ALA A 27 14.30 20.03 7.38
C ALA A 27 15.48 20.25 6.41
N ARG A 28 16.42 21.13 6.76
CA ARG A 28 17.60 21.42 5.91
C ARG A 28 18.49 20.19 5.68
N HIS A 29 18.80 19.43 6.73
CA HIS A 29 19.81 18.37 6.66
C HIS A 29 19.23 16.98 6.39
N LEU A 30 18.00 16.70 6.86
CA LEU A 30 17.35 15.40 6.70
C LEU A 30 16.14 15.45 5.76
N GLY A 31 15.64 16.64 5.42
CA GLY A 31 14.45 16.81 4.58
C GLY A 31 13.14 16.51 5.31
N LEU A 32 13.17 16.34 6.64
CA LEU A 32 12.02 15.87 7.41
C LEU A 32 11.16 17.03 7.92
N LEU A 33 9.84 16.86 7.83
CA LEU A 33 8.84 17.65 8.50
C LEU A 33 8.57 17.05 9.89
N LEU A 34 8.65 17.88 10.91
CA LEU A 34 8.35 17.50 12.29
C LEU A 34 7.18 18.34 12.81
N ASP A 35 6.14 17.66 13.27
CA ASP A 35 4.89 18.28 13.73
C ASP A 35 4.97 18.73 15.20
N PRO A 36 4.23 19.77 15.62
CA PRO A 36 4.11 20.17 17.03
C PRO A 36 3.72 19.05 18.02
N SER A 37 3.07 17.98 17.55
CA SER A 37 2.78 16.81 18.38
C SER A 37 4.05 16.06 18.85
N GLN A 38 5.21 16.39 18.32
CA GLN A 38 6.49 15.73 18.60
C GLN A 38 7.40 16.54 19.53
N ASP A 39 6.92 17.66 20.08
CA ASP A 39 7.72 18.63 20.84
C ASP A 39 8.46 18.04 22.03
N ASP A 40 7.83 17.13 22.77
CA ASP A 40 8.46 16.46 23.91
C ASP A 40 9.66 15.62 23.44
N ARG A 41 9.48 14.84 22.36
CA ARG A 41 10.57 14.04 21.76
C ARG A 41 11.69 14.94 21.23
N LEU A 42 11.34 16.08 20.63
CA LEU A 42 12.32 17.05 20.12
C LEU A 42 13.10 17.72 21.24
N ARG A 43 12.43 18.08 22.34
CA ARG A 43 13.06 18.63 23.54
C ARG A 43 14.07 17.66 24.14
N ASP A 44 13.68 16.41 24.30
CA ASP A 44 14.57 15.37 24.83
C ASP A 44 15.74 15.06 23.89
N THR A 45 15.47 15.04 22.59
CA THR A 45 16.52 14.87 21.58
C THR A 45 17.50 16.03 21.60
N LEU A 46 17.02 17.27 21.67
CA LEU A 46 17.85 18.46 21.73
C LEU A 46 18.74 18.46 22.96
N ARG A 47 18.18 18.16 24.15
CA ARG A 47 18.95 18.02 25.39
C ARG A 47 20.04 16.96 25.27
N ARG A 48 19.68 15.78 24.73
CA ARG A 48 20.61 14.66 24.57
C ARG A 48 21.75 14.99 23.59
N LEU A 49 21.43 15.60 22.45
CA LEU A 49 22.41 15.93 21.40
C LEU A 49 23.30 17.12 21.77
N ALA A 50 22.79 18.08 22.54
CA ALA A 50 23.59 19.18 23.08
C ALA A 50 24.64 18.66 24.09
N GLY A 51 24.32 17.60 24.83
CA GLY A 51 25.25 16.96 25.77
C GLY A 51 25.72 17.95 26.84
N PRO A 52 27.03 18.25 26.94
CA PRO A 52 27.55 19.23 27.91
C PRO A 52 27.30 20.69 27.51
N GLU A 53 26.96 20.97 26.24
CA GLU A 53 26.62 22.31 25.77
C GLU A 53 25.18 22.68 26.15
N THR A 54 24.86 23.98 26.21
CA THR A 54 23.45 24.39 26.30
C THR A 54 22.74 24.15 24.95
N PRO A 55 21.45 23.81 24.94
CA PRO A 55 20.67 23.67 23.71
C PRO A 55 20.81 24.84 22.72
N ALA A 56 20.83 26.08 23.23
CA ALA A 56 20.98 27.28 22.43
C ALA A 56 22.38 27.41 21.80
N ALA A 57 23.43 27.08 22.54
CA ALA A 57 24.81 27.09 22.04
C ALA A 57 25.00 26.03 20.96
N TRP A 58 24.48 24.82 21.19
CA TRP A 58 24.54 23.71 20.25
C TRP A 58 23.82 24.04 18.93
N LEU A 59 22.60 24.62 19.00
CA LEU A 59 21.86 25.06 17.80
C LEU A 59 22.62 26.14 17.03
N THR A 60 23.22 27.10 17.74
CA THR A 60 24.01 28.17 17.12
C THR A 60 25.25 27.62 16.40
N ARG A 61 25.89 26.58 16.97
CA ARG A 61 26.99 25.86 16.31
C ARG A 61 26.48 25.16 15.04
N MET A 62 25.40 24.39 15.14
CA MET A 62 24.81 23.66 14.02
C MET A 62 24.42 24.59 12.85
N GLU A 63 23.82 25.74 13.16
CA GLU A 63 23.43 26.75 12.15
C GLU A 63 24.64 27.34 11.40
N ARG A 64 25.80 27.44 12.05
CA ARG A 64 27.04 27.94 11.44
C ARG A 64 27.78 26.85 10.69
N PHE A 65 27.87 25.66 11.29
CA PHE A 65 28.58 24.52 10.74
C PHE A 65 27.98 23.22 11.28
N THR A 66 27.47 22.40 10.37
CA THR A 66 26.95 21.06 10.66
C THR A 66 27.87 20.03 10.03
N SER A 67 28.54 19.21 10.85
CA SER A 67 29.40 18.12 10.37
C SER A 67 28.59 16.90 9.92
N GLN A 68 29.22 15.93 9.24
CA GLN A 68 28.54 14.67 8.90
C GLN A 68 28.12 13.89 10.17
N ALA A 69 28.96 13.88 11.21
CA ALA A 69 28.63 13.24 12.47
C ALA A 69 27.40 13.86 13.16
N ASP A 70 27.23 15.18 13.04
CA ASP A 70 26.04 15.87 13.55
C ASP A 70 24.77 15.43 12.80
N GLN A 71 24.84 15.33 11.47
CA GLN A 71 23.72 14.85 10.64
C GLN A 71 23.38 13.40 10.97
N ASP A 72 24.38 12.55 11.13
CA ASP A 72 24.22 11.15 11.51
C ASP A 72 23.52 11.01 12.87
N ALA A 73 23.90 11.84 13.84
CA ALA A 73 23.30 11.86 15.17
C ALA A 73 21.84 12.34 15.14
N LEU A 74 21.54 13.38 14.35
CA LEU A 74 20.16 13.82 14.10
C LEU A 74 19.33 12.72 13.45
N ALA A 75 19.85 12.09 12.39
CA ALA A 75 19.15 11.04 11.66
C ALA A 75 18.85 9.84 12.58
N ALA A 76 19.84 9.40 13.37
CA ALA A 76 19.67 8.32 14.32
C ALA A 76 18.62 8.60 15.40
N ALA A 77 18.47 9.86 15.81
CA ALA A 77 17.54 10.26 16.85
C ALA A 77 16.09 10.47 16.37
N LEU A 78 15.92 10.99 15.15
CA LEU A 78 14.65 11.58 14.72
C LEU A 78 13.93 10.81 13.61
N THR A 79 14.63 9.95 12.87
CA THR A 79 13.98 9.11 11.87
C THR A 79 13.03 8.09 12.52
N VAL A 80 12.00 7.68 11.77
CA VAL A 80 11.09 6.59 12.13
C VAL A 80 11.53 5.36 11.36
N GLY A 81 11.99 4.32 12.07
CA GLY A 81 12.57 3.12 11.47
C GLY A 81 11.63 1.91 11.40
N GLU A 82 10.31 2.09 11.52
CA GLU A 82 9.36 0.97 11.55
C GLU A 82 9.24 0.29 10.18
N THR A 83 9.84 -0.89 10.07
CA THR A 83 9.83 -1.71 8.86
C THR A 83 9.85 -3.20 9.20
N TYR A 84 9.44 -4.03 8.24
CA TYR A 84 9.39 -5.48 8.38
C TYR A 84 9.33 -6.16 7.01
N PHE A 85 9.74 -7.42 7.00
CA PHE A 85 9.75 -8.22 5.78
C PHE A 85 8.33 -8.45 5.26
N PHE A 86 8.18 -8.46 3.93
CA PHE A 86 6.90 -8.70 3.23
C PHE A 86 5.78 -7.73 3.62
N ARG A 87 6.12 -6.53 4.08
CA ARG A 87 5.15 -5.43 4.22
C ARG A 87 4.50 -5.13 2.86
N HIS A 88 3.18 -4.96 2.87
CA HIS A 88 2.37 -4.64 1.68
C HIS A 88 2.55 -5.69 0.57
N ALA A 89 2.15 -6.93 0.88
CA ALA A 89 2.40 -8.11 0.05
C ALA A 89 1.75 -8.00 -1.34
N GLU A 90 0.60 -7.33 -1.44
CA GLU A 90 -0.11 -7.03 -2.68
C GLU A 90 0.75 -6.27 -3.70
N GLN A 91 1.66 -5.39 -3.25
CA GLN A 91 2.59 -4.69 -4.14
C GLN A 91 3.71 -5.60 -4.66
N LEU A 92 4.15 -6.55 -3.85
CA LEU A 92 5.13 -7.57 -4.26
C LEU A 92 4.50 -8.55 -5.26
N ASP A 93 3.24 -8.90 -5.05
CA ASP A 93 2.47 -9.71 -5.99
C ASP A 93 2.23 -8.99 -7.31
N ALA A 94 1.87 -7.71 -7.29
CA ALA A 94 1.76 -6.89 -8.51
C ALA A 94 3.10 -6.77 -9.24
N LEU A 95 4.21 -6.60 -8.51
CA LEU A 95 5.55 -6.65 -9.10
C LEU A 95 5.76 -7.98 -9.86
N ARG A 96 5.52 -9.12 -9.20
CA ARG A 96 5.73 -10.46 -9.79
C ARG A 96 4.80 -10.76 -10.97
N THR A 97 3.53 -10.42 -10.85
CA THR A 97 2.47 -10.91 -11.75
C THR A 97 2.14 -9.94 -12.88
N VAL A 98 2.44 -8.65 -12.71
CA VAL A 98 2.10 -7.61 -13.68
C VAL A 98 3.36 -6.91 -14.19
N VAL A 99 4.18 -6.37 -13.30
CA VAL A 99 5.30 -5.50 -13.70
C VAL A 99 6.43 -6.28 -14.35
N LEU A 100 6.92 -7.36 -13.73
CA LEU A 100 8.04 -8.14 -14.27
C LEU A 100 7.70 -8.81 -15.60
N PRO A 101 6.52 -9.45 -15.80
CA PRO A 101 6.18 -10.02 -17.10
C PRO A 101 6.12 -8.96 -18.22
N ARG A 102 5.58 -7.77 -17.93
CA ARG A 102 5.57 -6.64 -18.88
C ARG A 102 6.98 -6.16 -19.18
N TRP A 103 7.83 -6.06 -18.15
CA TRP A 103 9.23 -5.64 -18.32
C TRP A 103 10.00 -6.63 -19.20
N VAL A 104 9.85 -7.95 -18.96
CA VAL A 104 10.50 -9.01 -19.77
C VAL A 104 10.05 -8.94 -21.22
N LYS A 105 8.74 -8.76 -21.47
CA LYS A 105 8.20 -8.64 -22.83
C LYS A 105 8.77 -7.45 -23.60
N ARG A 106 9.06 -6.32 -22.91
CA ARG A 106 9.66 -5.13 -23.51
C ARG A 106 11.16 -5.27 -23.77
N HIS A 107 11.83 -6.22 -23.11
CA HIS A 107 13.27 -6.40 -23.18
C HIS A 107 13.62 -7.83 -23.59
N PRO A 108 13.42 -8.20 -24.88
CA PRO A 108 13.69 -9.55 -25.38
C PRO A 108 15.19 -9.88 -25.44
N ALA A 109 16.07 -8.87 -25.42
CA ALA A 109 17.52 -9.04 -25.35
C ALA A 109 18.00 -9.11 -23.87
N PRO A 110 19.14 -9.78 -23.59
CA PRO A 110 19.71 -9.84 -22.25
C PRO A 110 19.99 -8.43 -21.70
N ARG A 111 19.20 -8.02 -20.72
CA ARG A 111 19.34 -6.76 -20.00
C ARG A 111 19.27 -7.04 -18.51
N ARG A 112 20.04 -6.28 -17.73
CA ARG A 112 19.95 -6.30 -16.27
C ARG A 112 18.82 -5.41 -15.79
N LEU A 113 17.92 -5.94 -14.97
CA LEU A 113 16.90 -5.17 -14.25
C LEU A 113 17.55 -4.46 -13.05
N ARG A 114 17.40 -3.14 -12.97
CA ARG A 114 17.92 -2.33 -11.86
C ARG A 114 16.78 -1.84 -11.00
N ALA A 115 16.82 -2.18 -9.71
CA ALA A 115 15.82 -1.76 -8.75
C ALA A 115 16.39 -0.77 -7.73
N LEU A 116 15.55 0.16 -7.26
CA LEU A 116 15.87 1.10 -6.19
C LEU A 116 14.94 0.89 -4.99
N CYS A 117 15.49 0.86 -3.78
CA CYS A 117 14.74 0.94 -2.53
C CYS A 117 15.13 2.25 -1.81
N ALA A 118 14.27 3.26 -1.92
CA ALA A 118 14.47 4.59 -1.34
C ALA A 118 13.81 4.69 0.04
N GLY A 119 14.60 5.01 1.07
CA GLY A 119 14.13 4.97 2.47
C GLY A 119 14.10 3.53 3.00
N CYS A 120 15.19 2.79 2.85
CA CYS A 120 15.22 1.35 3.11
C CYS A 120 15.21 0.97 4.60
N ALA A 121 15.33 1.94 5.51
CA ALA A 121 15.47 1.73 6.95
C ALA A 121 16.51 0.63 7.27
N SER A 122 16.14 -0.36 8.08
CA SER A 122 16.98 -1.51 8.46
C SER A 122 17.10 -2.60 7.38
N GLY A 123 16.62 -2.37 6.16
CA GLY A 123 16.88 -3.20 4.99
C GLY A 123 15.85 -4.28 4.68
N GLU A 124 14.84 -4.49 5.53
CA GLU A 124 13.81 -5.51 5.33
C GLU A 124 13.10 -5.38 3.98
N GLU A 125 12.81 -4.15 3.53
CA GLU A 125 12.20 -3.90 2.22
C GLU A 125 13.12 -4.27 1.07
N ALA A 126 14.39 -3.85 1.12
CA ALA A 126 15.37 -4.13 0.08
C ALA A 126 15.61 -5.66 -0.06
N TYR A 127 15.66 -6.39 1.04
CA TYR A 127 15.79 -7.85 1.02
C TYR A 127 14.50 -8.55 0.59
N THR A 128 13.33 -8.04 0.96
CA THR A 128 12.04 -8.54 0.47
C THR A 128 11.95 -8.39 -1.05
N LEU A 129 12.38 -7.26 -1.59
CA LEU A 129 12.47 -7.02 -3.03
C LEU A 129 13.45 -8.00 -3.69
N ALA A 130 14.61 -8.23 -3.09
CA ALA A 130 15.60 -9.21 -3.57
C ALA A 130 15.00 -10.63 -3.64
N MET A 131 14.28 -11.06 -2.61
CA MET A 131 13.60 -12.37 -2.58
C MET A 131 12.53 -12.48 -3.66
N THR A 132 11.79 -11.40 -3.89
CA THR A 132 10.73 -11.33 -4.90
C THR A 132 11.32 -11.42 -6.31
N LEU A 133 12.39 -10.67 -6.61
CA LEU A 133 13.09 -10.74 -7.90
C LEU A 133 13.72 -12.12 -8.11
N MET A 134 14.42 -12.66 -7.10
CA MET A 134 15.03 -13.99 -7.18
C MET A 134 14.00 -15.08 -7.53
N ARG A 135 12.80 -15.05 -6.92
CA ARG A 135 11.76 -16.05 -7.17
C ARG A 135 11.10 -15.90 -8.55
N SER A 136 10.96 -14.68 -9.04
CA SER A 136 10.19 -14.39 -10.27
C SER A 136 10.97 -14.66 -11.56
N VAL A 137 12.30 -14.79 -11.48
CA VAL A 137 13.20 -14.75 -12.65
C VAL A 137 13.85 -16.12 -12.98
N LEU A 138 13.43 -17.21 -12.32
CA LEU A 138 13.95 -18.58 -12.55
C LEU A 138 13.42 -19.27 -13.83
N GLY A 139 12.98 -18.50 -14.84
CA GLY A 139 12.57 -19.03 -16.15
C GLY A 139 13.74 -19.24 -17.13
N PRO A 140 13.54 -19.98 -18.25
CA PRO A 140 14.58 -20.24 -19.24
C PRO A 140 14.96 -18.94 -19.96
N GLY A 141 16.09 -18.34 -19.58
CA GLY A 141 16.55 -17.02 -20.06
C GLY A 141 16.82 -15.99 -18.96
N GLY A 142 16.74 -16.37 -17.67
CA GLY A 142 16.86 -15.55 -16.46
C GLY A 142 17.48 -14.15 -16.61
N VAL A 143 16.67 -13.13 -16.33
CA VAL A 143 17.06 -11.72 -16.27
C VAL A 143 18.04 -11.49 -15.12
N ASP A 144 19.19 -10.89 -15.39
CA ASP A 144 20.09 -10.49 -14.32
C ASP A 144 19.53 -9.27 -13.57
N TRP A 145 19.86 -9.09 -12.28
CA TRP A 145 19.33 -7.97 -11.51
C TRP A 145 20.26 -7.46 -10.40
N ASP A 146 20.06 -6.21 -10.00
CA ASP A 146 20.67 -5.62 -8.82
C ASP A 146 19.71 -4.64 -8.12
N ILE A 147 19.93 -4.43 -6.83
CA ILE A 147 19.16 -3.49 -6.01
C ILE A 147 20.13 -2.48 -5.41
N THR A 148 19.88 -1.21 -5.67
CA THR A 148 20.44 -0.09 -4.91
C THR A 148 19.44 0.28 -3.81
N ALA A 149 19.90 0.43 -2.58
CA ALA A 149 19.08 0.83 -1.45
C ALA A 149 19.73 2.01 -0.73
N PHE A 150 18.95 2.97 -0.24
CA PHE A 150 19.50 4.05 0.57
C PHE A 150 18.56 4.49 1.69
N ASP A 151 19.16 5.04 2.72
CA ASP A 151 18.48 5.70 3.84
C ASP A 151 19.34 6.87 4.32
N VAL A 152 18.73 7.82 5.05
CA VAL A 152 19.47 8.93 5.68
C VAL A 152 20.10 8.50 7.01
N ASN A 153 19.55 7.48 7.67
CA ASN A 153 20.00 7.01 8.98
C ASN A 153 21.12 5.96 8.87
N PRO A 154 22.38 6.30 9.22
CA PRO A 154 23.49 5.36 9.11
C PRO A 154 23.41 4.21 10.13
N ALA A 155 22.69 4.38 11.25
CA ALA A 155 22.48 3.28 12.19
C ALA A 155 21.56 2.20 11.60
N ALA A 156 20.52 2.60 10.87
CA ALA A 156 19.63 1.69 10.16
C ALA A 156 20.38 0.96 9.04
N LEU A 157 21.21 1.67 8.26
CA LEU A 157 22.04 1.07 7.21
C LEU A 157 23.05 0.06 7.74
N ARG A 158 23.73 0.36 8.86
CA ARG A 158 24.62 -0.62 9.52
C ARG A 158 23.87 -1.89 9.93
N HIS A 159 22.61 -1.77 10.36
CA HIS A 159 21.78 -2.93 10.63
C HIS A 159 21.45 -3.71 9.34
N ALA A 160 21.09 -3.00 8.27
CA ALA A 160 20.79 -3.59 6.96
C ALA A 160 21.99 -4.38 6.38
N GLU A 161 23.21 -3.85 6.50
CA GLU A 161 24.45 -4.49 6.05
C GLU A 161 24.79 -5.74 6.87
N ARG A 162 24.60 -5.66 8.21
CA ARG A 162 24.73 -6.82 9.12
C ARG A 162 23.71 -7.91 8.77
N ALA A 163 22.51 -7.50 8.35
CA ALA A 163 21.43 -8.34 7.86
C ALA A 163 21.02 -9.42 8.88
N HIS A 164 20.88 -9.04 10.15
CA HIS A 164 20.51 -9.96 11.23
C HIS A 164 19.29 -9.45 11.96
N TYR A 165 18.20 -10.22 11.89
CA TYR A 165 16.86 -9.78 12.23
C TYR A 165 16.23 -10.68 13.28
N ASN A 166 15.35 -10.11 14.09
CA ASN A 166 14.60 -10.85 15.11
C ASN A 166 13.22 -11.32 14.57
N ALA A 167 12.46 -12.01 15.42
CA ALA A 167 11.14 -12.51 15.05
C ALA A 167 10.14 -11.39 14.69
N TRP A 168 10.28 -10.21 15.31
CA TRP A 168 9.41 -9.06 15.08
C TRP A 168 9.56 -8.48 13.66
N SER A 169 10.79 -8.40 13.15
CA SER A 169 11.05 -8.03 11.74
C SER A 169 10.44 -9.02 10.75
N LEU A 170 10.26 -10.29 11.15
CA LEU A 170 9.70 -11.36 10.32
C LEU A 170 8.22 -11.65 10.61
N ARG A 171 7.53 -10.82 11.38
CA ARG A 171 6.14 -11.07 11.84
C ARG A 171 5.14 -11.34 10.71
N ALA A 172 5.33 -10.72 9.55
CA ALA A 172 4.50 -10.93 8.36
C ALA A 172 5.10 -11.92 7.35
N THR A 173 6.27 -12.50 7.64
CA THR A 173 6.94 -13.46 6.75
C THR A 173 6.37 -14.86 6.98
N PRO A 174 5.75 -15.51 5.97
CA PRO A 174 5.24 -16.87 6.11
C PRO A 174 6.38 -17.85 6.40
N GLN A 175 6.11 -18.90 7.18
CA GLN A 175 7.15 -19.85 7.63
C GLN A 175 7.95 -20.45 6.46
N ALA A 176 7.27 -20.84 5.37
CA ALA A 176 7.91 -21.36 4.17
C ALA A 176 8.92 -20.38 3.54
N TRP A 177 8.69 -19.06 3.65
CA TRP A 177 9.65 -18.05 3.17
C TRP A 177 10.81 -17.86 4.13
N ARG A 178 10.58 -18.02 5.44
CA ARG A 178 11.66 -18.01 6.44
C ARG A 178 12.63 -19.15 6.16
N ASP A 179 12.11 -20.36 5.96
CA ASP A 179 12.89 -21.57 5.72
C ASP A 179 13.66 -21.51 4.39
N LEU A 180 13.07 -20.87 3.37
CA LEU A 180 13.68 -20.76 2.04
C LEU A 180 14.78 -19.69 1.95
N TRP A 181 14.59 -18.54 2.60
CA TRP A 181 15.41 -17.34 2.35
C TRP A 181 16.29 -16.89 3.51
N PHE A 182 16.19 -17.55 4.66
CA PHE A 182 16.94 -17.16 5.85
C PHE A 182 17.68 -18.35 6.44
N ARG A 183 18.86 -18.07 6.99
CA ARG A 183 19.51 -18.94 7.96
C ARG A 183 19.08 -18.51 9.35
N LYS A 184 18.57 -19.45 10.13
CA LYS A 184 18.20 -19.25 11.53
C LYS A 184 19.35 -19.70 12.42
N ASP A 185 19.70 -18.87 13.40
CA ASP A 185 20.60 -19.21 14.50
C ASP A 185 19.91 -18.92 15.85
N GLU A 186 20.65 -18.97 16.96
CA GLU A 186 20.10 -18.74 18.31
C GLU A 186 19.62 -17.30 18.52
N SER A 187 20.22 -16.33 17.83
CA SER A 187 19.95 -14.90 18.02
C SER A 187 18.97 -14.31 17.00
N GLY A 188 18.70 -15.00 15.88
CA GLY A 188 17.72 -14.53 14.91
C GLY A 188 17.82 -15.17 13.52
N TRP A 189 17.51 -14.36 12.51
CA TRP A 189 17.42 -14.75 11.10
C TRP A 189 18.32 -13.86 10.24
N THR A 190 19.08 -14.50 9.37
CA THR A 190 20.00 -13.83 8.44
C THR A 190 19.62 -14.19 7.00
N PRO A 191 19.30 -13.23 6.11
CA PRO A 191 19.05 -13.52 4.70
C PRO A 191 20.21 -14.25 4.03
N LEU A 192 19.91 -15.10 3.05
CA LEU A 192 20.94 -15.87 2.34
C LEU A 192 22.02 -14.96 1.70
N PRO A 193 23.30 -15.38 1.68
CA PRO A 193 24.38 -14.60 1.07
C PRO A 193 24.15 -14.23 -0.39
N SER A 194 23.43 -15.09 -1.14
CA SER A 194 23.07 -14.85 -2.54
C SER A 194 22.15 -13.63 -2.72
N LEU A 195 21.28 -13.35 -1.74
CA LEU A 195 20.45 -12.14 -1.72
C LEU A 195 21.29 -10.93 -1.31
N ARG A 196 22.11 -11.08 -0.26
CA ARG A 196 22.93 -9.99 0.30
C ARG A 196 23.88 -9.38 -0.72
N ARG A 197 24.52 -10.20 -1.55
CA ARG A 197 25.43 -9.70 -2.60
C ARG A 197 24.75 -8.90 -3.71
N ARG A 198 23.42 -8.93 -3.79
CA ARG A 198 22.64 -8.25 -4.82
C ARG A 198 22.07 -6.90 -4.36
N VAL A 199 22.25 -6.55 -3.09
CA VAL A 199 21.76 -5.30 -2.49
C VAL A 199 22.94 -4.44 -2.08
N GLN A 200 22.97 -3.20 -2.55
CA GLN A 200 24.01 -2.21 -2.22
C GLN A 200 23.38 -1.07 -1.42
N PHE A 201 23.90 -0.80 -0.23
CA PHE A 201 23.39 0.22 0.67
C PHE A 201 24.20 1.51 0.58
N HIS A 202 23.51 2.66 0.58
CA HIS A 202 24.13 3.98 0.56
C HIS A 202 23.47 4.90 1.58
N GLN A 203 24.26 5.74 2.25
CA GLN A 203 23.71 6.84 3.03
C GLN A 203 23.36 7.99 2.09
N ARG A 204 22.08 8.40 2.07
CA ARG A 204 21.62 9.47 1.18
C ARG A 204 20.33 10.11 1.69
N GLN A 205 20.28 11.43 1.61
CA GLN A 205 19.04 12.19 1.73
C GLN A 205 18.45 12.39 0.32
N ILE A 206 17.19 12.02 0.11
CA ILE A 206 16.59 11.90 -1.23
C ILE A 206 16.50 13.23 -2.00
N ALA A 207 16.37 14.36 -1.29
CA ALA A 207 16.28 15.67 -1.91
C ALA A 207 17.65 16.28 -2.26
N MET A 208 18.76 15.72 -1.75
CA MET A 208 20.10 16.24 -2.05
C MET A 208 20.50 16.00 -3.51
N PRO A 209 21.13 17.01 -4.16
CA PRO A 209 21.62 16.86 -5.52
C PRO A 209 22.78 15.88 -5.59
N ASP A 210 22.71 14.96 -6.55
CA ASP A 210 23.79 14.07 -6.96
C ASP A 210 23.55 13.70 -8.43
N PRO A 211 24.12 14.46 -9.39
CA PRO A 211 23.87 14.26 -10.81
C PRO A 211 24.24 12.86 -11.32
N ALA A 212 25.27 12.24 -10.73
CA ALA A 212 25.66 10.88 -11.10
C ALA A 212 24.61 9.87 -10.61
N PHE A 213 24.13 10.04 -9.37
CA PHE A 213 23.15 9.14 -8.81
C PHE A 213 21.78 9.25 -9.49
N TRP A 214 21.30 10.48 -9.69
CA TRP A 214 19.99 10.83 -10.27
C TRP A 214 20.00 10.91 -11.80
N SER A 215 20.90 10.15 -12.45
CA SER A 215 20.95 10.06 -13.90
C SER A 215 19.65 9.48 -14.48
N SER A 216 19.20 10.06 -15.60
CA SER A 216 17.90 9.73 -16.20
C SER A 216 17.79 8.25 -16.55
N GLY A 217 16.67 7.64 -16.18
CA GLY A 217 16.31 6.27 -16.57
C GLY A 217 17.22 5.16 -16.04
N ARG A 218 17.92 5.39 -14.93
CA ARG A 218 18.85 4.43 -14.33
C ARG A 218 18.17 3.20 -13.71
N PHE A 219 16.94 3.31 -13.20
CA PHE A 219 16.22 2.22 -12.52
C PHE A 219 14.94 1.83 -13.24
N ASP A 220 14.63 0.54 -13.29
CA ASP A 220 13.42 -0.02 -13.90
C ASP A 220 12.24 -0.08 -12.92
N VAL A 221 12.55 -0.33 -11.65
CA VAL A 221 11.59 -0.46 -10.55
C VAL A 221 12.10 0.32 -9.35
N ILE A 222 11.23 1.14 -8.74
CA ILE A 222 11.53 1.86 -7.50
C ILE A 222 10.49 1.49 -6.45
N PHE A 223 10.96 1.16 -5.25
CA PHE A 223 10.17 1.12 -4.03
C PHE A 223 10.57 2.34 -3.19
N CYS A 224 9.59 3.17 -2.85
CA CYS A 224 9.76 4.36 -2.02
C CYS A 224 8.55 4.47 -1.10
N ARG A 225 8.44 3.55 -0.14
CA ARG A 225 7.22 3.35 0.64
C ARG A 225 7.38 3.88 2.07
N ASN A 226 6.33 4.53 2.56
CA ASN A 226 6.22 5.08 3.90
C ASN A 226 7.39 6.01 4.28
N MET A 227 7.82 6.84 3.33
CA MET A 227 8.95 7.77 3.51
C MET A 227 8.58 9.20 3.10
N LEU A 228 7.90 9.37 1.96
CA LEU A 228 7.50 10.68 1.44
C LEU A 228 6.56 11.43 2.41
N MET A 229 5.77 10.69 3.18
CA MET A 229 4.86 11.23 4.21
C MET A 229 5.58 12.02 5.32
N TYR A 230 6.90 11.86 5.47
CA TYR A 230 7.70 12.57 6.48
C TYR A 230 8.47 13.76 5.92
N LEU A 231 8.43 14.00 4.61
CA LEU A 231 9.23 15.06 4.00
C LEU A 231 8.56 16.43 4.14
N ASP A 232 9.38 17.47 4.30
CA ASP A 232 8.89 18.84 4.16
C ASP A 232 8.53 19.16 2.70
N GLY A 233 7.73 20.22 2.48
CA GLY A 233 7.22 20.56 1.15
C GLY A 233 8.30 20.67 0.07
N PRO A 234 9.39 21.44 0.31
CA PRO A 234 10.52 21.52 -0.62
C PRO A 234 11.20 20.18 -0.89
N SER A 235 11.49 19.38 0.14
CA SER A 235 12.15 18.08 -0.03
C SER A 235 11.26 17.07 -0.73
N LEU A 236 9.95 17.07 -0.46
CA LEU A 236 8.97 16.24 -1.15
C LEU A 236 8.95 16.54 -2.66
N GLN A 237 8.87 17.82 -3.04
CA GLN A 237 8.88 18.22 -4.45
C GLN A 237 10.18 17.78 -5.14
N GLN A 238 11.32 17.97 -4.49
CA GLN A 238 12.60 17.58 -5.06
C GLN A 238 12.76 16.05 -5.14
N ALA A 239 12.30 15.32 -4.13
CA ALA A 239 12.28 13.86 -4.11
C ALA A 239 11.46 13.31 -5.28
N VAL A 240 10.25 13.84 -5.51
CA VAL A 240 9.39 13.44 -6.63
C VAL A 240 10.07 13.70 -7.98
N ARG A 241 10.75 14.84 -8.15
CA ARG A 241 11.53 15.12 -9.38
C ARG A 241 12.67 14.12 -9.58
N HIS A 242 13.44 13.81 -8.53
CA HIS A 242 14.51 12.82 -8.59
C HIS A 242 13.98 11.42 -8.93
N LEU A 243 12.90 10.99 -8.27
CA LEU A 243 12.25 9.69 -8.52
C LEU A 243 11.73 9.59 -9.97
N ALA A 244 11.06 10.63 -10.48
CA ALA A 244 10.59 10.65 -11.85
C ALA A 244 11.74 10.62 -12.87
N THR A 245 12.82 11.37 -12.62
CA THR A 245 13.99 11.44 -13.50
C THR A 245 14.72 10.11 -13.57
N VAL A 246 14.99 9.51 -12.40
CA VAL A 246 15.84 8.31 -12.30
C VAL A 246 15.12 7.04 -12.75
N LEU A 247 13.78 7.03 -12.77
CA LEU A 247 12.98 5.93 -13.26
C LEU A 247 13.05 5.85 -14.79
N ALA A 248 13.26 4.67 -15.35
CA ALA A 248 13.26 4.43 -16.80
C ALA A 248 11.89 4.75 -17.40
N PRO A 249 11.80 5.19 -18.67
CA PRO A 249 10.53 5.32 -19.35
C PRO A 249 9.76 3.99 -19.30
N GLY A 250 8.48 4.04 -18.91
CA GLY A 250 7.68 2.84 -18.68
C GLY A 250 8.03 2.03 -17.42
N GLY A 251 9.01 2.48 -16.63
CA GLY A 251 9.38 1.90 -15.33
C GLY A 251 8.32 2.16 -14.26
N THR A 252 8.39 1.40 -13.17
CA THR A 252 7.35 1.40 -12.11
C THR A 252 7.87 1.93 -10.77
N LEU A 253 7.08 2.76 -10.11
CA LEU A 253 7.28 3.25 -8.75
C LEU A 253 6.16 2.77 -7.82
N PHE A 254 6.53 2.12 -6.72
CA PHE A 254 5.63 1.73 -5.64
C PHE A 254 5.79 2.69 -4.46
N LEU A 255 4.66 3.21 -3.95
CA LEU A 255 4.58 4.05 -2.76
C LEU A 255 3.78 3.36 -1.66
N GLY A 256 3.86 3.85 -0.43
CA GLY A 256 3.01 3.38 0.68
C GLY A 256 1.54 3.77 0.47
N HIS A 257 0.65 3.09 1.17
CA HIS A 257 -0.81 3.22 0.99
C HIS A 257 -1.37 4.62 1.25
N ALA A 258 -0.73 5.38 2.13
CA ALA A 258 -1.13 6.74 2.48
C ALA A 258 -0.46 7.82 1.61
N GLU A 259 0.39 7.42 0.66
CA GLU A 259 1.23 8.34 -0.12
C GLU A 259 0.68 8.48 -1.55
N THR A 260 0.58 9.73 -2.01
CA THR A 260 0.07 10.07 -3.35
C THR A 260 0.94 11.13 -4.00
N LEU A 261 1.08 11.04 -5.34
CA LEU A 261 1.79 12.04 -6.16
C LEU A 261 0.82 12.96 -6.89
N HIS A 262 -0.46 12.89 -6.54
CA HIS A 262 -1.48 13.75 -7.15
C HIS A 262 -1.07 15.22 -7.03
N SER A 263 -1.11 15.95 -8.15
CA SER A 263 -0.70 17.36 -8.27
C SER A 263 0.79 17.66 -8.02
N LEU A 264 1.66 16.65 -7.80
CA LEU A 264 3.11 16.86 -7.63
C LEU A 264 3.91 16.66 -8.93
N THR A 265 3.41 15.85 -9.86
CA THR A 265 4.07 15.59 -11.16
C THR A 265 3.07 15.05 -12.18
N ASP A 266 3.33 15.32 -13.45
CA ASP A 266 2.61 14.77 -14.60
C ASP A 266 3.37 13.63 -15.31
N GLN A 267 4.63 13.39 -14.93
CA GLN A 267 5.51 12.37 -15.52
C GLN A 267 5.22 10.96 -15.00
N LEU A 268 4.65 10.85 -13.80
CA LEU A 268 4.32 9.60 -13.14
C LEU A 268 2.80 9.43 -13.13
N VAL A 269 2.31 8.46 -13.89
CA VAL A 269 0.87 8.20 -14.04
C VAL A 269 0.46 7.06 -13.13
N LEU A 270 -0.58 7.27 -12.33
CA LEU A 270 -1.17 6.22 -11.48
C LEU A 270 -1.71 5.08 -12.35
N GLN A 271 -1.37 3.85 -11.98
CA GLN A 271 -1.81 2.60 -12.60
C GLN A 271 -2.40 1.69 -11.52
N GLN A 272 -3.30 0.81 -11.94
CA GLN A 272 -3.85 -0.24 -11.10
C GLN A 272 -3.53 -1.60 -11.71
N GLY A 273 -3.18 -2.58 -10.88
CA GLY A 273 -2.91 -3.94 -11.34
C GLY A 273 -2.46 -4.83 -10.19
N GLY A 274 -2.79 -6.12 -10.28
CA GLY A 274 -2.38 -7.08 -9.24
C GLY A 274 -3.00 -6.80 -7.85
N GLY A 275 -4.12 -6.07 -7.79
CA GLY A 275 -4.79 -5.73 -6.54
C GLY A 275 -4.21 -4.51 -5.80
N CYS A 276 -3.30 -3.75 -6.40
CA CYS A 276 -2.75 -2.53 -5.79
C CYS A 276 -2.59 -1.40 -6.81
N PHE A 277 -2.19 -0.24 -6.29
CA PHE A 277 -1.82 0.93 -7.08
C PHE A 277 -0.31 1.10 -7.13
N PHE A 278 0.19 1.53 -8.28
CA PHE A 278 1.59 1.90 -8.50
C PHE A 278 1.66 2.99 -9.57
N TYR A 279 2.75 3.74 -9.62
CA TYR A 279 2.96 4.76 -10.65
C TYR A 279 3.83 4.20 -11.76
N GLN A 280 3.54 4.60 -12.99
CA GLN A 280 4.39 4.30 -14.15
C GLN A 280 4.91 5.59 -14.75
N ARG A 281 6.21 5.66 -15.03
CA ARG A 281 6.77 6.78 -15.79
C ARG A 281 6.23 6.72 -17.21
N ARG A 282 5.72 7.85 -17.72
CA ARG A 282 5.34 7.98 -19.13
C ARG A 282 6.50 7.55 -20.03
N GLU A 283 6.18 6.87 -21.12
CA GLU A 283 7.18 6.62 -22.15
C GLU A 283 7.62 7.97 -22.72
N ASP A 284 8.92 8.09 -22.99
CA ASP A 284 9.40 9.20 -23.79
C ASP A 284 8.80 8.95 -25.17
N VAL A 285 7.81 9.76 -25.56
CA VAL A 285 7.33 9.76 -26.93
C VAL A 285 8.55 10.09 -27.76
N GLU A 286 9.10 9.11 -28.49
CA GLU A 286 10.02 9.42 -29.58
C GLU A 286 9.29 10.46 -30.40
N LYS A 287 9.81 11.70 -30.41
CA LYS A 287 9.42 12.68 -31.42
C LYS A 287 9.90 12.10 -32.75
N GLY A 288 9.10 11.20 -33.32
CA GLY A 288 9.17 10.88 -34.73
C GLY A 288 9.13 12.18 -35.52
N PRO A 289 9.70 12.22 -36.73
CA PRO A 289 9.78 13.44 -37.52
C PRO A 289 8.38 14.06 -37.58
N THR A 290 8.29 15.32 -37.17
CA THR A 290 7.05 16.09 -37.01
C THR A 290 6.49 16.53 -38.36
N SER A 291 6.54 15.65 -39.35
CA SER A 291 6.01 15.83 -40.69
C SER A 291 5.30 14.53 -41.10
N TRP A 292 4.00 14.49 -40.87
CA TRP A 292 3.14 13.56 -41.57
C TRP A 292 3.24 13.87 -43.07
N PRO A 293 3.51 12.91 -43.96
CA PRO A 293 3.84 13.17 -45.36
C PRO A 293 2.61 13.51 -46.23
N PHE A 294 1.43 13.64 -45.63
CA PHE A 294 0.22 14.05 -46.34
C PHE A 294 -0.09 15.51 -46.00
N PRO A 295 -0.18 16.40 -47.00
CA PRO A 295 -0.79 17.70 -46.77
C PRO A 295 -2.24 17.44 -46.35
N VAL A 296 -2.56 17.79 -45.11
CA VAL A 296 -3.96 17.92 -44.72
C VAL A 296 -4.45 19.20 -45.41
N GLU A 297 -5.09 19.06 -46.56
CA GLU A 297 -5.92 20.14 -47.09
C GLU A 297 -6.92 20.51 -46.00
N ALA A 298 -6.89 21.78 -45.59
CA ALA A 298 -7.79 22.32 -44.61
C ALA A 298 -9.23 22.17 -45.13
N ALA A 299 -9.91 21.11 -44.71
CA ALA A 299 -11.32 20.93 -44.96
C ALA A 299 -12.08 22.01 -44.18
N ASP A 300 -12.80 22.85 -44.93
CA ASP A 300 -13.66 23.94 -44.48
C ASP A 300 -14.59 23.46 -43.35
N THR A 301 -14.30 23.87 -42.12
CA THR A 301 -15.12 23.55 -40.94
C THR A 301 -16.30 24.50 -40.85
N ARG A 302 -17.34 24.23 -41.63
CA ARG A 302 -18.70 24.64 -41.26
C ARG A 302 -19.36 23.52 -40.45
N PRO A 303 -19.83 23.78 -39.22
CA PRO A 303 -20.54 22.78 -38.45
C PRO A 303 -21.90 22.50 -39.11
N VAL A 304 -22.06 21.30 -39.67
CA VAL A 304 -23.37 20.76 -40.01
C VAL A 304 -23.93 20.14 -38.73
N ASN A 305 -24.95 20.77 -38.16
CA ASN A 305 -25.69 20.27 -37.00
C ASN A 305 -26.79 19.32 -37.51
N PRO A 306 -26.76 18.00 -37.21
CA PRO A 306 -27.89 17.14 -37.51
C PRO A 306 -28.95 17.31 -36.41
N GLU A 307 -30.18 17.66 -36.79
CA GLU A 307 -31.32 17.67 -35.87
C GLU A 307 -31.58 16.26 -35.28
N PRO A 308 -31.98 16.17 -34.00
CA PRO A 308 -32.30 14.89 -33.37
C PRO A 308 -33.59 14.31 -33.95
N PRO A 309 -33.68 12.98 -34.14
CA PRO A 309 -34.92 12.35 -34.56
C PRO A 309 -35.96 12.43 -33.44
N ASP A 310 -37.10 13.03 -33.77
CA ASP A 310 -38.32 12.93 -32.98
C ASP A 310 -38.72 11.46 -32.80
N SER A 311 -39.33 11.17 -31.65
CA SER A 311 -39.98 9.90 -31.26
C SER A 311 -39.12 8.82 -30.60
N LEU A 312 -38.97 8.92 -29.26
CA LEU A 312 -38.85 7.76 -28.36
C LEU A 312 -39.52 7.97 -26.99
N PHE A 313 -40.33 9.02 -26.82
CA PHE A 313 -41.11 9.32 -25.60
C PHE A 313 -42.59 8.93 -25.70
N GLY A 314 -42.96 8.10 -26.68
CA GLY A 314 -44.35 7.68 -26.94
C GLY A 314 -44.75 6.29 -26.42
N ALA A 315 -43.86 5.55 -25.74
CA ALA A 315 -44.07 4.12 -25.47
C ALA A 315 -43.93 3.68 -23.99
N LEU A 316 -44.10 4.60 -23.03
CA LEU A 316 -44.13 4.26 -21.58
C LEU A 316 -45.37 4.78 -20.84
N ALA A 317 -46.48 4.98 -21.55
CA ALA A 317 -47.75 5.40 -20.97
C ALA A 317 -48.83 4.30 -21.09
N SER A 318 -48.54 3.09 -20.63
CA SER A 318 -49.57 2.07 -20.34
C SER A 318 -48.97 0.83 -19.66
N VAL A 319 -48.74 0.89 -18.35
CA VAL A 319 -48.63 -0.32 -17.52
C VAL A 319 -49.48 -0.11 -16.25
N PRO A 320 -50.46 -0.98 -15.94
CA PRO A 320 -51.32 -0.80 -14.79
C PRO A 320 -50.59 -1.09 -13.47
N THR A 321 -50.79 -0.20 -12.49
CA THR A 321 -50.33 -0.36 -11.11
C THR A 321 -51.12 -1.48 -10.44
N THR A 322 -50.47 -2.61 -10.14
CA THR A 322 -51.08 -3.69 -9.35
C THR A 322 -50.70 -3.52 -7.88
N VAL A 323 -51.71 -3.23 -7.07
CA VAL A 323 -51.68 -3.16 -5.61
C VAL A 323 -51.54 -4.58 -5.04
N TRP A 324 -50.62 -4.78 -4.09
CA TRP A 324 -50.50 -6.03 -3.33
C TRP A 324 -51.09 -5.84 -1.91
N PRO A 325 -51.64 -6.90 -1.28
CA PRO A 325 -52.46 -6.77 -0.07
C PRO A 325 -51.59 -6.69 1.19
N THR A 326 -52.06 -5.91 2.16
CA THR A 326 -51.61 -5.93 3.56
C THR A 326 -51.99 -7.25 4.23
N LEU A 327 -51.04 -7.88 4.93
CA LEU A 327 -51.34 -8.89 5.94
C LEU A 327 -50.87 -8.38 7.30
N ASP A 328 -51.84 -8.02 8.14
CA ASP A 328 -51.67 -7.95 9.58
C ASP A 328 -51.54 -9.37 10.14
N THR A 329 -50.51 -9.61 10.94
CA THR A 329 -50.58 -10.57 12.04
C THR A 329 -49.88 -10.00 13.25
N ASP A 330 -50.71 -9.51 14.15
CA ASP A 330 -50.47 -9.29 15.57
C ASP A 330 -49.88 -10.55 16.21
N THR A 331 -48.69 -10.43 16.81
CA THR A 331 -48.22 -11.33 17.88
C THR A 331 -47.36 -10.54 18.86
N GLN A 332 -47.79 -10.52 20.12
CA GLN A 332 -47.14 -9.94 21.30
C GLN A 332 -45.66 -10.36 21.47
N PRO A 333 -44.83 -9.53 22.12
CA PRO A 333 -43.39 -9.75 22.23
C PRO A 333 -43.04 -10.71 23.38
N PRO A 334 -42.05 -11.60 23.22
CA PRO A 334 -41.37 -12.20 24.35
C PRO A 334 -40.23 -11.29 24.84
N SER A 335 -40.34 -10.82 26.08
CA SER A 335 -39.19 -10.35 26.89
C SER A 335 -38.39 -11.54 27.43
N PRO A 336 -37.14 -11.37 27.91
CA PRO A 336 -35.99 -10.65 27.37
C PRO A 336 -34.85 -11.67 27.13
N SER A 337 -34.60 -12.11 25.90
CA SER A 337 -33.63 -13.18 25.62
C SER A 337 -32.38 -12.65 24.92
N ARG A 338 -31.25 -12.67 25.64
CA ARG A 338 -29.84 -12.49 25.18
C ARG A 338 -29.69 -11.71 23.87
N SER A 339 -29.47 -10.40 24.03
CA SER A 339 -29.51 -9.39 22.96
C SER A 339 -28.77 -9.80 21.68
N SER A 340 -29.35 -9.50 20.51
CA SER A 340 -28.70 -9.46 19.19
C SER A 340 -27.33 -8.74 19.18
N SER A 341 -27.10 -7.86 20.16
CA SER A 341 -25.82 -7.21 20.41
C SER A 341 -24.67 -8.18 20.73
N ASP A 342 -24.94 -9.30 21.42
CA ASP A 342 -23.90 -10.28 21.80
C ASP A 342 -23.46 -11.10 20.56
N ALA A 343 -24.41 -11.54 19.74
CA ALA A 343 -24.10 -12.24 18.49
C ALA A 343 -23.34 -11.35 17.50
N THR A 344 -23.71 -10.06 17.40
CA THR A 344 -23.00 -9.08 16.57
C THR A 344 -21.57 -8.85 17.09
N HIS A 345 -21.40 -8.71 18.40
CA HIS A 345 -20.08 -8.56 19.01
C HIS A 345 -19.19 -9.81 18.81
N GLN A 346 -19.78 -11.00 18.84
CA GLN A 346 -19.09 -12.25 18.54
C GLN A 346 -18.69 -12.36 17.07
N LEU A 347 -19.52 -11.87 16.15
CA LEU A 347 -19.19 -11.77 14.72
C LEU A 347 -18.02 -10.81 14.48
N ASP A 348 -18.07 -9.61 15.07
CA ASP A 348 -16.98 -8.63 14.97
C ASP A 348 -15.67 -9.18 15.58
N LYS A 349 -15.78 -9.97 16.66
CA LYS A 349 -14.63 -10.68 17.23
C LYS A 349 -14.09 -11.74 16.27
N ALA A 350 -14.94 -12.51 15.61
CA ALA A 350 -14.53 -13.51 14.63
C ALA A 350 -13.79 -12.86 13.44
N LEU A 351 -14.32 -11.75 12.91
CA LEU A 351 -13.67 -10.98 11.85
C LEU A 351 -12.27 -10.49 12.28
N ARG A 352 -12.15 -9.86 13.46
CA ARG A 352 -10.84 -9.41 13.99
C ARG A 352 -9.84 -10.55 14.15
N LEU A 353 -10.28 -11.75 14.57
CA LEU A 353 -9.41 -12.91 14.68
C LEU A 353 -8.87 -13.32 13.31
N VAL A 354 -9.70 -13.30 12.26
CA VAL A 354 -9.27 -13.58 10.89
C VAL A 354 -8.31 -12.51 10.38
N GLU A 355 -8.63 -11.22 10.56
CA GLU A 355 -7.79 -10.09 10.13
C GLU A 355 -6.42 -10.05 10.85
N THR A 356 -6.36 -10.51 12.10
CA THR A 356 -5.11 -10.61 12.87
C THR A 356 -4.34 -11.91 12.62
N GLY A 357 -4.80 -12.75 11.69
CA GLY A 357 -4.13 -14.01 11.30
C GLY A 357 -4.37 -15.18 12.25
N GLN A 358 -5.25 -15.05 13.24
CA GLN A 358 -5.65 -16.12 14.16
C GLN A 358 -6.75 -17.00 13.52
N LEU A 359 -6.44 -17.59 12.37
CA LEU A 359 -7.43 -18.19 11.46
C LEU A 359 -8.21 -19.35 12.11
N ASP A 360 -7.55 -20.21 12.89
CA ASP A 360 -8.21 -21.35 13.57
C ASP A 360 -9.23 -20.89 14.61
N GLU A 361 -8.92 -19.82 15.34
CA GLU A 361 -9.82 -19.26 16.34
C GLU A 361 -10.99 -18.52 15.68
N GLY A 362 -10.72 -17.79 14.59
CA GLY A 362 -11.74 -17.16 13.75
C GLY A 362 -12.74 -18.18 13.18
N LEU A 363 -12.24 -19.29 12.60
CA LEU A 363 -13.09 -20.37 12.10
C LEU A 363 -13.93 -21.01 13.21
N ARG A 364 -13.34 -21.29 14.38
CA ARG A 364 -14.09 -21.81 15.55
C ARG A 364 -15.15 -20.83 16.05
N ALA A 365 -14.86 -19.53 16.03
CA ALA A 365 -15.83 -18.49 16.39
C ALA A 365 -17.01 -18.47 15.40
N CYS A 366 -16.74 -18.55 14.10
CA CYS A 366 -17.79 -18.64 13.08
C CYS A 366 -18.64 -19.91 13.21
N THR A 367 -18.02 -21.06 13.47
CA THR A 367 -18.76 -22.32 13.69
C THR A 367 -19.71 -22.22 14.87
N ARG A 368 -19.29 -21.57 15.97
CA ARG A 368 -20.17 -21.34 17.13
C ARG A 368 -21.36 -20.45 16.78
N LEU A 369 -21.13 -19.37 16.02
CA LEU A 369 -22.21 -18.49 15.54
C LEU A 369 -23.20 -19.25 14.66
N MET A 370 -22.72 -20.11 13.76
CA MET A 370 -23.59 -20.92 12.90
C MET A 370 -24.41 -21.99 13.64
N THR A 371 -23.98 -22.38 14.84
CA THR A 371 -24.72 -23.34 15.68
C THR A 371 -25.74 -22.66 16.59
N ASP A 372 -25.72 -21.33 16.73
CA ASP A 372 -26.66 -20.59 17.57
C ASP A 372 -27.92 -20.22 16.77
N PRO A 373 -29.10 -20.79 17.08
CA PRO A 373 -30.35 -20.47 16.39
C PRO A 373 -30.72 -18.98 16.48
N ALA A 374 -30.31 -18.29 17.55
CA ALA A 374 -30.57 -16.86 17.73
C ALA A 374 -29.72 -15.97 16.80
N ALA A 375 -28.64 -16.51 16.20
CA ALA A 375 -27.75 -15.81 15.29
C ALA A 375 -28.05 -16.08 13.81
N SER A 376 -29.22 -16.66 13.49
CA SER A 376 -29.59 -17.09 12.13
C SER A 376 -29.42 -16.00 11.05
N GLN A 377 -29.68 -14.74 11.41
CA GLN A 377 -29.54 -13.58 10.52
C GLN A 377 -28.08 -13.26 10.15
N LEU A 378 -27.11 -13.68 10.97
CA LEU A 378 -25.67 -13.45 10.78
C LEU A 378 -24.96 -14.64 10.12
N HIS A 379 -25.69 -15.71 9.78
CA HIS A 379 -25.08 -16.92 9.20
C HIS A 379 -24.42 -16.65 7.85
N ALA A 380 -24.96 -15.75 7.03
CA ALA A 380 -24.34 -15.36 5.77
C ALA A 380 -23.01 -14.62 6.02
N ASP A 381 -22.99 -13.70 6.98
CA ASP A 381 -21.79 -12.96 7.39
C ASP A 381 -20.71 -13.90 7.97
N ALA A 382 -21.10 -14.87 8.80
CA ALA A 382 -20.19 -15.88 9.36
C ALA A 382 -19.58 -16.78 8.27
N LEU A 383 -20.37 -17.20 7.27
CA LEU A 383 -19.88 -17.97 6.12
C LEU A 383 -18.86 -17.16 5.29
N TYR A 384 -19.09 -15.87 5.10
CA TYR A 384 -18.15 -14.99 4.42
C TYR A 384 -16.83 -14.86 5.18
N ILE A 385 -16.86 -14.70 6.51
CA ILE A 385 -15.64 -14.65 7.34
C ILE A 385 -14.88 -15.99 7.27
N GLN A 386 -15.57 -17.14 7.25
CA GLN A 386 -14.92 -18.43 7.04
C GLN A 386 -14.23 -18.52 5.68
N ALA A 387 -14.88 -18.01 4.64
CA ALA A 387 -14.30 -17.96 3.30
C ALA A 387 -13.03 -17.11 3.28
N LEU A 388 -13.02 -15.92 3.90
CA LEU A 388 -11.82 -15.09 4.04
C LEU A 388 -10.69 -15.83 4.77
N ALA A 389 -11.01 -16.52 5.88
CA ALA A 389 -10.01 -17.29 6.61
C ALA A 389 -9.40 -18.43 5.78
N LEU A 390 -10.19 -19.06 4.91
CA LEU A 390 -9.73 -20.13 4.02
C LEU A 390 -8.93 -19.58 2.83
N GLU A 391 -9.27 -18.38 2.32
CA GLU A 391 -8.43 -17.69 1.34
C GLU A 391 -7.04 -17.41 1.90
N GLU A 392 -6.95 -16.90 3.13
CA GLU A 392 -5.68 -16.62 3.82
C GLU A 392 -4.86 -17.89 4.09
N ARG A 393 -5.51 -19.05 4.26
CA ARG A 393 -4.83 -20.36 4.33
C ARG A 393 -4.35 -20.88 2.98
N GLY A 394 -4.81 -20.31 1.88
CA GLY A 394 -4.60 -20.83 0.54
C GLY A 394 -5.51 -22.01 0.18
N GLU A 395 -6.54 -22.31 0.98
CA GLU A 395 -7.54 -23.35 0.74
C GLU A 395 -8.63 -22.86 -0.23
N LEU A 396 -8.23 -22.46 -1.43
CA LEU A 396 -9.09 -21.75 -2.39
C LEU A 396 -10.39 -22.48 -2.78
N PRO A 397 -10.40 -23.82 -3.00
CA PRO A 397 -11.65 -24.53 -3.30
C PRO A 397 -12.64 -24.51 -2.12
N ALA A 398 -12.13 -24.59 -0.89
CA ALA A 398 -12.96 -24.51 0.30
C ALA A 398 -13.49 -23.09 0.51
N ALA A 399 -12.65 -22.07 0.28
CA ALA A 399 -13.06 -20.67 0.33
C ALA A 399 -14.18 -20.35 -0.67
N GLU A 400 -14.03 -20.80 -1.92
CA GLU A 400 -15.06 -20.64 -2.94
C GLU A 400 -16.39 -21.26 -2.53
N TRP A 401 -16.37 -22.48 -1.99
CA TRP A 401 -17.59 -23.14 -1.49
C TRP A 401 -18.29 -22.31 -0.40
N HIS A 402 -17.52 -21.70 0.52
CA HIS A 402 -18.08 -20.86 1.57
C HIS A 402 -18.63 -19.54 1.03
N HIS A 403 -17.96 -18.90 0.06
CA HIS A 403 -18.49 -17.72 -0.63
C HIS A 403 -19.79 -18.01 -1.37
N GLN A 404 -19.87 -19.13 -2.10
CA GLN A 404 -21.10 -19.56 -2.78
C GLN A 404 -22.24 -19.76 -1.78
N ARG A 405 -21.97 -20.33 -0.60
CA ARG A 405 -22.97 -20.51 0.44
C ARG A 405 -23.37 -19.21 1.11
N ALA A 406 -22.44 -18.27 1.32
CA ALA A 406 -22.77 -16.94 1.83
C ALA A 406 -23.71 -16.21 0.87
N ALA A 407 -23.40 -16.19 -0.43
CA ALA A 407 -24.25 -15.61 -1.48
C ALA A 407 -25.62 -16.29 -1.59
N ALA A 408 -25.69 -17.62 -1.44
CA ALA A 408 -26.96 -18.35 -1.47
C ALA A 408 -27.82 -18.13 -0.21
N LYS A 409 -27.18 -17.79 0.92
CA LYS A 409 -27.86 -17.57 2.20
C LYS A 409 -28.45 -16.16 2.29
N ASP A 410 -27.77 -15.18 1.70
CA ASP A 410 -28.20 -13.79 1.64
C ASP A 410 -27.99 -13.25 0.22
N ALA A 411 -29.09 -13.10 -0.50
CA ALA A 411 -29.10 -12.70 -1.91
C ALA A 411 -28.69 -11.23 -2.14
N ASP A 412 -28.69 -10.42 -1.08
CA ASP A 412 -28.34 -9.00 -1.10
C ASP A 412 -26.88 -8.74 -0.66
N PHE A 413 -26.11 -9.80 -0.37
CA PHE A 413 -24.73 -9.69 0.09
C PHE A 413 -23.76 -9.59 -1.11
N ALA A 414 -23.21 -8.40 -1.36
CA ALA A 414 -22.37 -8.18 -2.55
C ALA A 414 -20.95 -8.76 -2.41
N MET A 415 -20.38 -8.78 -1.20
CA MET A 415 -18.97 -9.15 -0.99
C MET A 415 -18.60 -10.58 -1.43
N PRO A 416 -19.42 -11.62 -1.18
CA PRO A 416 -19.14 -12.96 -1.69
C PRO A 416 -19.05 -13.00 -3.23
N HIS A 417 -19.92 -12.28 -3.94
CA HIS A 417 -19.88 -12.19 -5.41
C HIS A 417 -18.62 -11.47 -5.91
N LEU A 418 -18.20 -10.40 -5.22
CA LEU A 418 -16.93 -9.73 -5.54
C LEU A 418 -15.76 -10.71 -5.40
N ARG A 419 -15.68 -11.45 -4.30
CA ARG A 419 -14.61 -12.43 -4.05
C ARG A 419 -14.62 -13.58 -5.06
N LEU A 420 -15.79 -14.16 -5.36
CA LEU A 420 -15.94 -15.21 -6.38
C LEU A 420 -15.50 -14.72 -7.76
N GLY A 421 -15.85 -13.48 -8.12
CA GLY A 421 -15.43 -12.86 -9.37
C GLY A 421 -13.91 -12.73 -9.48
N LEU A 422 -13.26 -12.27 -8.42
CA LEU A 422 -11.81 -12.16 -8.34
C LEU A 422 -11.11 -13.53 -8.37
N LEU A 423 -11.66 -14.54 -7.69
CA LEU A 423 -11.12 -15.91 -7.69
C LEU A 423 -11.26 -16.58 -9.07
N ALA A 424 -12.39 -16.43 -9.75
CA ALA A 424 -12.61 -16.93 -11.11
C ALA A 424 -11.65 -16.26 -12.11
N ARG A 425 -11.40 -14.96 -11.95
CA ARG A 425 -10.42 -14.22 -12.78
C ARG A 425 -9.01 -14.78 -12.62
N ARG A 426 -8.57 -15.06 -11.39
CA ARG A 426 -7.25 -15.66 -11.11
C ARG A 426 -7.07 -17.03 -11.77
N ARG A 427 -8.16 -17.78 -11.95
CA ARG A 427 -8.17 -19.09 -12.63
C ARG A 427 -8.24 -18.99 -14.16
N GLY A 428 -8.42 -17.79 -14.71
CA GLY A 428 -8.60 -17.62 -16.15
C GLY A 428 -9.99 -18.04 -16.62
N GLU A 429 -11.02 -17.90 -15.78
CA GLU A 429 -12.41 -18.21 -16.10
C GLU A 429 -13.22 -16.89 -16.35
N PRO A 430 -13.06 -16.24 -17.53
CA PRO A 430 -13.58 -14.89 -17.74
C PRO A 430 -15.11 -14.80 -17.71
N VAL A 431 -15.81 -15.87 -18.11
CA VAL A 431 -17.28 -15.92 -18.11
C VAL A 431 -17.82 -15.94 -16.68
N ALA A 432 -17.23 -16.78 -15.82
CA ALA A 432 -17.59 -16.86 -14.40
C ALA A 432 -17.23 -15.55 -13.68
N ALA A 433 -16.02 -15.03 -13.91
CA ALA A 433 -15.58 -13.76 -13.34
C ALA A 433 -16.54 -12.61 -13.69
N ARG A 434 -16.92 -12.50 -14.98
CA ARG A 434 -17.85 -11.46 -15.45
C ARG A 434 -19.25 -11.60 -14.84
N ARG A 435 -19.75 -12.83 -14.65
CA ARG A 435 -21.05 -13.07 -14.02
C ARG A 435 -21.07 -12.59 -12.58
N GLU A 436 -20.09 -13.00 -11.78
CA GLU A 436 -20.05 -12.68 -10.35
C GLU A 436 -19.76 -11.18 -10.11
N LEU A 437 -18.86 -10.57 -10.89
CA LEU A 437 -18.56 -9.14 -10.75
C LEU A 437 -19.74 -8.23 -11.14
N ARG A 438 -20.55 -8.62 -12.13
CA ARG A 438 -21.80 -7.89 -12.44
C ARG A 438 -22.78 -7.99 -11.28
N ARG A 439 -22.93 -9.19 -10.71
CA ARG A 439 -23.83 -9.40 -9.58
C ARG A 439 -23.38 -8.59 -8.36
N ALA A 440 -22.08 -8.55 -8.07
CA ALA A 440 -21.53 -7.70 -7.02
C ALA A 440 -21.82 -6.21 -7.28
N LEU A 441 -21.65 -5.74 -8.52
CA LEU A 441 -21.92 -4.34 -8.88
C LEU A 441 -23.39 -3.94 -8.68
N GLU A 442 -24.33 -4.81 -9.04
CA GLU A 442 -25.77 -4.60 -8.81
C GLU A 442 -26.10 -4.49 -7.31
N LEU A 443 -25.52 -5.36 -6.49
CA LEU A 443 -25.83 -5.46 -5.06
C LEU A 443 -25.19 -4.35 -4.22
N LEU A 444 -24.05 -3.81 -4.65
CA LEU A 444 -23.33 -2.75 -3.94
C LEU A 444 -24.17 -1.48 -3.70
N ASP A 445 -25.14 -1.19 -4.57
CA ASP A 445 -26.02 -0.01 -4.44
C ASP A 445 -27.00 -0.13 -3.28
N SER A 446 -27.52 -1.33 -3.05
CA SER A 446 -28.48 -1.63 -1.98
C SER A 446 -27.82 -2.12 -0.69
N GLU A 447 -26.54 -2.49 -0.71
CA GLU A 447 -25.87 -3.03 0.47
C GLU A 447 -25.70 -1.98 1.58
N SER A 448 -25.98 -2.40 2.82
CA SER A 448 -25.95 -1.51 3.98
C SER A 448 -24.53 -0.99 4.26
N LEU A 449 -24.44 0.29 4.67
CA LEU A 449 -23.15 0.92 4.98
C LEU A 449 -22.40 0.22 6.12
N ASP A 450 -23.12 -0.34 7.09
CA ASP A 450 -22.52 -1.07 8.21
C ASP A 450 -21.93 -2.42 7.77
N ARG A 451 -22.52 -3.09 6.78
CA ARG A 451 -21.98 -4.33 6.21
C ARG A 451 -20.77 -4.03 5.31
N LEU A 452 -20.83 -2.94 4.53
CA LEU A 452 -19.69 -2.46 3.75
C LEU A 452 -18.51 -2.04 4.63
N ARG A 453 -18.76 -1.36 5.77
CA ARG A 453 -17.70 -1.01 6.73
C ARG A 453 -17.02 -2.24 7.32
N ARG A 454 -17.80 -3.31 7.61
CA ARG A 454 -17.25 -4.56 8.14
C ARG A 454 -16.48 -5.35 7.10
N PHE A 455 -17.02 -5.52 5.90
CA PHE A 455 -16.52 -6.52 4.95
C PHE A 455 -15.88 -5.96 3.69
N GLY A 456 -16.03 -4.66 3.46
CA GLY A 456 -15.45 -3.94 2.33
C GLY A 456 -13.94 -3.72 2.44
N GLY A 457 -13.27 -4.25 3.48
CA GLY A 457 -11.81 -4.18 3.61
C GLY A 457 -11.27 -2.75 3.70
N GLY A 458 -12.07 -1.82 4.25
CA GLY A 458 -11.73 -0.40 4.34
C GLY A 458 -12.12 0.45 3.12
N PHE A 459 -12.68 -0.15 2.07
CA PHE A 459 -13.14 0.57 0.89
C PHE A 459 -14.60 1.06 1.03
N GLU A 460 -14.85 2.27 0.55
CA GLU A 460 -16.21 2.81 0.43
C GLU A 460 -16.96 2.18 -0.75
N ARG A 461 -18.30 2.28 -0.74
CA ARG A 461 -19.18 1.74 -1.78
C ARG A 461 -18.71 2.09 -3.19
N GLU A 462 -18.39 3.36 -3.42
CA GLU A 462 -17.98 3.86 -4.74
C GLU A 462 -16.64 3.25 -5.20
N ALA A 463 -15.69 3.06 -4.29
CA ALA A 463 -14.43 2.40 -4.60
C ALA A 463 -14.63 0.92 -4.98
N LEU A 464 -15.54 0.21 -4.29
CA LEU A 464 -15.91 -1.17 -4.62
C LEU A 464 -16.64 -1.27 -5.97
N ARG A 465 -17.49 -0.29 -6.31
CA ARG A 465 -18.16 -0.22 -7.62
C ARG A 465 -17.15 0.03 -8.74
N GLN A 466 -16.20 0.93 -8.52
CA GLN A 466 -15.12 1.20 -9.48
C GLN A 466 -14.26 -0.04 -9.72
N LEU A 467 -13.94 -0.80 -8.67
CA LEU A 467 -13.24 -2.08 -8.78
C LEU A 467 -14.00 -3.07 -9.67
N CYS A 468 -15.30 -3.30 -9.41
CA CYS A 468 -16.13 -4.19 -10.24
C CYS A 468 -16.21 -3.72 -11.70
N THR A 469 -16.42 -2.42 -11.92
CA THR A 469 -16.58 -1.84 -13.26
C THR A 469 -15.29 -1.94 -14.08
N HIS A 470 -14.15 -1.68 -13.44
CA HIS A 470 -12.83 -1.79 -14.04
C HIS A 470 -12.53 -3.25 -14.44
N ASP A 471 -12.70 -4.18 -13.51
CA ASP A 471 -12.45 -5.61 -13.78
C ASP A 471 -13.37 -6.17 -14.87
N LEU A 472 -14.62 -5.70 -14.95
CA LEU A 472 -15.54 -6.04 -16.04
C LEU A 472 -15.09 -5.51 -17.40
N GLY A 473 -14.39 -4.37 -17.43
CA GLY A 473 -13.80 -3.76 -18.62
C GLY A 473 -12.61 -4.56 -19.16
N ASP A 474 -11.77 -5.08 -18.27
CA ASP A 474 -10.59 -5.89 -18.61
C ASP A 474 -10.92 -7.30 -19.12
N LEU A 475 -12.13 -7.78 -18.80
CA LEU A 475 -12.61 -9.09 -19.26
C LEU A 475 -13.21 -9.05 -20.68
N ARG A 476 -13.08 -7.95 -21.43
CA ARG A 476 -13.74 -7.73 -22.74
C ARG A 476 -13.31 -8.69 -23.83
#